data_AF-A0A3N0AN79-F1
#
_entry.id   AF-A0A3N0AN79-F1
#
_cell.length_a   1.000
_cell.length_b   1.000
_cell.length_c   1.000
_cell.angle_alpha   90.00
_cell.angle_beta   90.00
_cell.angle_gamma   90.00
#
_symmetry.space_group_name_H-M   'P 1'
#
loop_
_entity.id
_entity.type
_entity.pdbx_description
1 polymer ?
#
loop_
_entity_poly.entity_id
_entity_poly.type
_entity_poly.pdbx_seq_one_letter_code
_entity_poly.pdbx_strand_id
1 'polypeptide(L)'
;MAKVTTLPAMYQPMMGKPSVRMARCAVCGRTWPLEQHHVVFRSAGKMFVEGREIEKPTITLCGFGNNLQDADGREYCHGLAHHRRLYFRWVDDGAIACAGHWEYIRLDEACDYLTALRMDGWRPL
;
A
#
# COMPACT_ATOMS: atom_id res chain seq x y z
N MET A 1 16.59 14.54 20.53
CA MET A 1 16.56 14.73 19.06
C MET A 1 15.20 15.29 18.67
N ALA A 2 15.17 16.33 17.82
CA ALA A 2 13.91 16.88 17.33
C ALA A 2 13.13 15.81 16.55
N LYS A 3 11.81 15.73 16.75
CA LYS A 3 10.92 14.82 16.03
C LYS A 3 10.66 15.37 14.63
N VAL A 4 11.55 15.09 13.70
CA VAL A 4 11.53 15.63 12.32
C VAL A 4 10.95 14.59 11.36
N THR A 5 9.99 15.01 10.53
CA THR A 5 9.47 14.20 9.42
C THR A 5 10.55 14.07 8.34
N THR A 6 10.95 12.83 8.05
CA THR A 6 11.93 12.48 7.00
C THR A 6 11.27 11.74 5.83
N LEU A 7 9.98 11.42 5.94
CA LEU A 7 9.23 10.75 4.89
C LEU A 7 9.04 11.66 3.65
N PRO A 8 9.39 11.20 2.43
CA PRO A 8 9.14 11.92 1.20
C PRO A 8 7.68 12.35 1.04
N ALA A 9 7.48 13.57 0.54
CA ALA A 9 6.15 14.18 0.41
C ALA A 9 5.15 13.30 -0.35
N MET A 10 5.59 12.57 -1.38
CA MET A 10 4.74 11.67 -2.17
C MET A 10 4.09 10.54 -1.36
N TYR A 11 4.69 10.14 -0.23
CA TYR A 11 4.15 9.08 0.63
C TYR A 11 3.28 9.60 1.77
N GLN A 12 3.36 10.89 2.09
CA GLN A 12 2.63 11.49 3.21
C GLN A 12 1.10 11.34 3.12
N PRO A 13 0.45 11.42 1.93
CA PRO A 13 -1.01 11.25 1.84
C PRO A 13 -1.53 9.90 2.33
N MET A 14 -0.68 8.87 2.34
CA MET A 14 -1.03 7.53 2.81
C MET A 14 -0.80 7.34 4.31
N MET A 15 -0.04 8.20 4.97
CA MET A 15 0.30 8.03 6.37
C MET A 15 -0.92 8.23 7.27
N GLY A 16 -1.01 7.41 8.33
CA GLY A 16 -2.10 7.49 9.31
C GLY A 16 -3.47 7.02 8.80
N LYS A 17 -3.56 6.59 7.53
CA LYS A 17 -4.77 5.98 6.97
C LYS A 17 -4.98 4.57 7.56
N PRO A 18 -6.21 4.02 7.53
CA PRO A 18 -6.51 2.73 8.18
C PRO A 18 -5.73 1.57 7.58
N SER A 19 -5.15 0.71 8.43
CA SER A 19 -4.63 -0.59 7.99
C SER A 19 -5.79 -1.57 7.71
N VAL A 20 -5.65 -2.38 6.66
CA VAL A 20 -6.66 -3.37 6.23
C VAL A 20 -6.24 -4.77 6.66
N ARG A 21 -6.92 -5.30 7.68
CA ARG A 21 -6.75 -6.69 8.17
C ARG A 21 -7.92 -7.55 7.73
N MET A 22 -7.65 -8.63 7.01
CA MET A 22 -8.66 -9.54 6.47
C MET A 22 -8.21 -11.01 6.59
N ALA A 23 -9.16 -11.94 6.54
CA ALA A 23 -8.88 -13.38 6.47
C ALA A 23 -8.54 -13.88 5.05
N ARG A 24 -8.36 -12.96 4.09
CA ARG A 24 -8.04 -13.20 2.69
C ARG A 24 -7.29 -12.00 2.12
N CYS A 25 -6.66 -12.17 0.97
CA CYS A 25 -6.04 -11.08 0.23
C CYS A 25 -7.08 -10.01 -0.10
N ALA A 26 -6.81 -8.76 0.28
CA ALA A 26 -7.70 -7.64 0.01
C ALA A 26 -7.86 -7.36 -1.49
N VAL A 27 -6.89 -7.77 -2.32
CA VAL A 27 -6.90 -7.51 -3.77
C VAL A 27 -7.52 -8.64 -4.59
N CYS A 28 -7.08 -9.89 -4.37
CA CYS A 28 -7.50 -11.03 -5.21
C CYS A 28 -8.35 -12.08 -4.49
N GLY A 29 -8.60 -11.92 -3.19
CA GLY A 29 -9.43 -12.85 -2.41
C GLY A 29 -8.77 -14.19 -2.04
N ARG A 30 -7.54 -14.47 -2.48
CA ARG A 30 -6.80 -15.69 -2.09
C ARG A 30 -6.65 -15.78 -0.57
N THR A 31 -6.85 -16.96 0.00
CA THR A 31 -6.90 -17.18 1.46
C THR A 31 -5.56 -17.54 2.10
N TRP A 32 -4.56 -17.98 1.31
CA TRP A 32 -3.24 -18.35 1.81
C TRP A 32 -2.18 -18.39 0.69
N PRO A 33 -0.89 -18.14 0.98
CA PRO A 33 -0.34 -17.54 2.22
C PRO A 33 -0.71 -16.05 2.30
N LEU A 34 -0.78 -15.48 3.50
CA LEU A 34 -1.15 -14.08 3.74
C LEU A 34 -0.09 -13.35 4.59
N GLU A 35 0.26 -12.12 4.21
CA GLU A 35 1.13 -11.22 4.97
C GLU A 35 0.58 -9.78 5.03
N GLN A 36 1.02 -9.02 6.03
CA GLN A 36 0.75 -7.58 6.13
C GLN A 36 1.79 -6.79 5.33
N HIS A 37 1.38 -6.31 4.15
CA HIS A 37 2.22 -5.47 3.30
C HIS A 37 2.18 -4.02 3.77
N HIS A 38 3.33 -3.37 3.89
CA HIS A 38 3.39 -1.93 4.20
C HIS A 38 3.17 -1.13 2.92
N VAL A 39 2.09 -0.35 2.85
CA VAL A 39 1.77 0.49 1.68
C VAL A 39 2.89 1.48 1.37
N VAL A 40 3.48 2.05 2.41
CA VAL A 40 4.69 2.86 2.34
C VAL A 40 5.86 2.02 2.80
N PHE A 41 6.94 1.94 2.01
CA PHE A 41 8.10 1.13 2.36
C PHE A 41 8.60 1.42 3.78
N ARG A 42 8.93 0.37 4.55
CA ARG A 42 9.45 0.52 5.92
C ARG A 42 10.66 1.45 5.98
N SER A 43 11.53 1.39 4.98
CA SER A 43 12.75 2.19 4.86
C SER A 43 12.54 3.63 4.39
N ALA A 44 11.33 4.04 3.95
CA ALA A 44 11.10 5.36 3.36
C ALA A 44 11.23 6.56 4.32
N GLY A 45 11.61 6.36 5.59
CA GLY A 45 11.67 7.41 6.61
C GLY A 45 10.45 7.42 7.53
N LYS A 46 10.33 8.46 8.36
CA LYS A 46 9.32 8.60 9.42
C LYS A 46 8.51 9.88 9.25
N MET A 47 7.26 9.88 9.72
CA MET A 47 6.41 11.07 9.77
C MET A 47 5.94 11.32 11.20
N PHE A 48 5.96 12.59 11.61
CA PHE A 48 5.47 13.02 12.91
C PHE A 48 4.37 14.07 12.75
N VAL A 49 3.29 13.95 13.53
CA VAL A 49 2.22 14.95 13.65
C VAL A 49 2.05 15.25 15.13
N GLU A 50 2.09 16.53 15.52
CA GLU A 50 2.01 16.98 16.92
C GLU A 50 3.01 16.25 17.85
N GLY A 51 4.19 15.92 17.32
CA GLY A 51 5.22 15.19 18.06
C GLY A 51 4.92 13.71 18.27
N ARG A 52 3.95 13.10 17.60
CA ARG A 52 3.72 11.65 17.59
C ARG A 52 4.15 11.04 16.27
N GLU A 53 4.91 9.95 16.31
CA GLU A 53 5.25 9.18 15.10
C GLU A 53 3.97 8.53 14.55
N ILE A 54 3.73 8.70 13.26
CA ILE A 54 2.59 8.15 12.56
C ILE A 54 2.96 6.80 11.96
N GLU A 55 2.16 5.78 12.27
CA GLU A 55 2.34 4.43 11.78
C GLU A 55 2.07 4.36 10.26
N LYS A 56 2.85 3.54 9.57
CA LYS A 56 2.64 3.26 8.14
C LYS A 56 1.52 2.24 8.02
N PRO A 57 0.47 2.49 7.22
CA PRO A 57 -0.60 1.53 7.07
C PRO A 57 -0.13 0.24 6.42
N THR A 58 -0.80 -0.84 6.77
CA THR A 58 -0.60 -2.15 6.17
C THR A 58 -1.87 -2.69 5.52
N ILE A 59 -1.73 -3.50 4.48
CA ILE A 59 -2.83 -4.20 3.82
C ILE A 59 -2.54 -5.69 3.77
N THR A 60 -3.56 -6.51 4.06
CA THR A 60 -3.46 -7.97 3.95
C THR A 60 -3.37 -8.39 2.49
N LEU A 61 -2.25 -8.96 2.07
CA LEU A 61 -2.04 -9.46 0.70
C LEU A 61 -1.64 -10.93 0.70
N CYS A 62 -1.94 -11.63 -0.39
CA CYS A 62 -1.45 -12.99 -0.58
C CYS A 62 0.03 -13.02 -1.00
N GLY A 63 0.73 -14.07 -0.60
CA GLY A 63 2.17 -14.22 -0.80
C GLY A 63 2.97 -13.98 0.47
N PHE A 64 4.28 -14.13 0.36
CA PHE A 64 5.20 -13.96 1.47
C PHE A 64 6.54 -13.43 0.98
N GLY A 65 7.16 -12.55 1.78
CA GLY A 65 8.38 -11.86 1.37
C GLY A 65 8.19 -11.11 0.05
N ASN A 66 9.14 -11.26 -0.87
CA ASN A 66 9.10 -10.67 -2.22
C ASN A 66 8.83 -11.70 -3.33
N ASN A 67 8.34 -12.90 -2.98
CA ASN A 67 8.05 -13.94 -3.97
C ASN A 67 6.95 -13.48 -4.92
N LEU A 68 7.26 -13.46 -6.22
CA LEU A 68 6.32 -12.95 -7.23
C LEU A 68 5.23 -13.96 -7.55
N GLN A 69 5.53 -15.27 -7.53
CA GLN A 69 4.63 -16.33 -7.96
C GLN A 69 4.65 -17.51 -6.99
N ASP A 70 3.56 -18.29 -7.02
CA ASP A 70 3.51 -19.62 -6.41
C ASP A 70 4.07 -20.70 -7.34
N ALA A 71 4.06 -21.95 -6.87
CA ALA A 71 4.56 -23.10 -7.62
C ALA A 71 3.79 -23.37 -8.94
N ASP A 72 2.55 -22.88 -9.05
CA ASP A 72 1.71 -23.02 -10.24
C ASP A 72 1.86 -21.80 -11.18
N GLY A 73 2.80 -20.89 -10.91
CA GLY A 73 3.04 -19.68 -11.70
C GLY A 73 2.02 -18.57 -11.46
N ARG A 74 1.14 -18.68 -10.46
CA ARG A 74 0.16 -17.64 -10.14
C ARG A 74 0.80 -16.54 -9.33
N GLU A 75 0.57 -15.30 -9.74
CA GLU A 75 1.14 -14.14 -9.07
C GLU A 75 0.59 -13.94 -7.65
N TYR A 76 1.49 -13.58 -6.74
CA TYR A 76 1.17 -13.09 -5.41
C TYR A 76 1.01 -11.57 -5.43
N CYS A 77 -0.09 -11.07 -4.87
CA CYS A 77 -0.30 -9.62 -4.72
C CYS A 77 0.79 -8.97 -3.86
N HIS A 78 1.27 -9.66 -2.82
CA HIS A 78 2.36 -9.17 -2.01
C HIS A 78 3.65 -9.03 -2.83
N GLY A 79 3.97 -10.03 -3.65
CA GLY A 79 5.06 -9.98 -4.61
C GLY A 79 4.91 -8.83 -5.59
N LEU A 80 3.76 -8.70 -6.26
CA LEU A 80 3.49 -7.60 -7.19
C LEU A 80 3.75 -6.22 -6.56
N ALA A 81 3.41 -6.02 -5.29
CA ALA A 81 3.68 -4.76 -4.61
C ALA A 81 5.19 -4.49 -4.43
N HIS A 82 5.97 -5.50 -4.04
CA HIS A 82 7.44 -5.38 -3.96
C HIS A 82 8.10 -5.17 -5.33
N HIS A 83 7.54 -5.77 -6.38
CA HIS A 83 8.02 -5.67 -7.75
C HIS A 83 7.48 -4.43 -8.50
N ARG A 84 6.83 -3.49 -7.79
CA ARG A 84 6.26 -2.26 -8.36
C ARG A 84 5.28 -2.55 -9.51
N ARG A 85 4.43 -3.56 -9.34
CA ARG A 85 3.35 -3.95 -10.27
C ARG A 85 1.98 -3.95 -9.59
N LEU A 86 1.93 -3.57 -8.33
CA LEU A 86 0.72 -3.30 -7.56
C LEU A 86 0.98 -2.06 -6.70
N TYR A 87 0.10 -1.07 -6.80
CA TYR A 87 0.20 0.17 -6.04
C TYR A 87 -1.10 0.46 -5.33
N PHE A 88 -1.02 1.27 -4.28
CA PHE A 88 -2.17 1.71 -3.50
C PHE A 88 -2.18 3.24 -3.42
N ARG A 89 -3.37 3.82 -3.33
CA ARG A 89 -3.56 5.24 -3.01
C ARG A 89 -4.75 5.39 -2.07
N TRP A 90 -4.74 6.47 -1.30
CA TRP A 90 -5.90 6.89 -0.54
C TRP A 90 -6.70 7.91 -1.36
N VAL A 91 -8.01 7.73 -1.41
CA VAL A 91 -8.95 8.71 -1.98
C VAL A 91 -9.78 9.25 -0.82
N ASP A 92 -9.66 10.56 -0.56
CA ASP A 92 -10.46 11.21 0.48
C ASP A 92 -11.92 11.35 0.02
N ASP A 93 -12.85 11.11 0.94
CA ASP A 93 -14.27 11.37 0.74
C ASP A 93 -14.51 12.86 1.06
N GLY A 94 -14.58 13.69 0.03
CA GLY A 94 -14.71 15.14 0.17
C GLY A 94 -15.98 15.62 0.90
N ALA A 95 -16.97 14.74 1.11
CA ALA A 95 -18.19 15.08 1.83
C ALA A 95 -18.08 14.86 3.34
N ILE A 96 -17.18 14.00 3.80
CA ILE A 96 -17.04 13.64 5.22
C ILE A 96 -15.58 13.83 5.64
N ALA A 97 -15.36 14.76 6.57
CA ALA A 97 -14.04 15.01 7.12
C ALA A 97 -13.41 13.71 7.65
N CYS A 98 -12.16 13.46 7.26
CA CYS A 98 -11.38 12.29 7.64
C CYS A 98 -11.93 10.94 7.14
N ALA A 99 -12.86 10.93 6.18
CA ALA A 99 -13.31 9.71 5.50
C ALA A 99 -12.62 9.54 4.13
N GLY A 100 -12.75 8.34 3.57
CA GLY A 100 -12.14 7.96 2.30
C GLY A 100 -11.99 6.45 2.18
N HIS A 101 -11.36 6.00 1.11
CA HIS A 101 -11.12 4.59 0.84
C HIS A 101 -9.75 4.35 0.21
N TRP A 102 -9.30 3.11 0.33
CA TRP A 102 -8.14 2.63 -0.41
C TRP A 102 -8.54 2.29 -1.84
N GLU A 103 -7.69 2.65 -2.77
CA GLU A 103 -7.73 2.13 -4.13
C GLU A 103 -6.42 1.44 -4.47
N TYR A 104 -6.48 0.50 -5.42
CA TYR A 104 -5.32 -0.18 -5.95
C TYR A 104 -5.31 -0.17 -7.48
N ILE A 105 -4.11 -0.30 -8.05
CA ILE A 105 -3.90 -0.54 -9.48
C ILE A 105 -2.87 -1.64 -9.67
N ARG A 106 -3.14 -2.58 -10.58
CA ARG A 106 -2.20 -3.62 -11.02
C ARG A 106 -1.67 -3.28 -12.39
N LEU A 107 -0.37 -3.40 -12.58
CA LEU A 107 0.31 -3.13 -13.84
C LEU A 107 1.01 -4.39 -14.35
N ASP A 108 1.06 -4.52 -15.68
CA ASP A 108 1.81 -5.60 -16.33
C ASP A 108 3.32 -5.34 -16.24
N GLU A 109 3.75 -4.10 -16.35
CA GLU A 109 5.14 -3.68 -16.22
C GLU A 109 5.37 -2.75 -15.03
N ALA A 110 6.60 -2.74 -14.50
CA ALA A 110 6.94 -1.94 -13.34
C ALA A 110 7.19 -0.47 -13.71
N CYS A 111 6.72 0.45 -12.86
CA CYS A 111 7.06 1.87 -12.97
C CYS A 111 7.39 2.50 -11.60
N ASP A 112 7.70 3.79 -11.55
CA ASP A 112 7.76 4.51 -10.27
C ASP A 112 6.35 4.89 -9.78
N TYR A 113 6.25 5.23 -8.49
CA TYR A 113 4.96 5.51 -7.85
C TYR A 113 4.26 6.76 -8.40
N LEU A 114 5.00 7.82 -8.74
CA LEU A 114 4.41 9.04 -9.27
C LEU A 114 3.87 8.83 -10.68
N THR A 115 4.51 7.97 -11.48
CA THR A 115 3.98 7.52 -12.76
C THR A 115 2.69 6.73 -12.56
N ALA A 116 2.67 5.74 -11.67
CA ALA A 116 1.46 4.94 -11.39
C ALA A 116 0.27 5.81 -10.94
N LEU A 117 0.52 6.84 -10.11
CA LEU A 117 -0.52 7.79 -9.65
C LEU A 117 -1.22 8.55 -10.78
N ARG A 118 -0.55 8.73 -11.93
CA ARG A 118 -1.11 9.42 -13.10
C ARG A 118 -1.86 8.49 -14.04
N MET A 119 -1.84 7.19 -13.80
CA MET A 119 -2.51 6.21 -14.64
C MET A 119 -3.99 6.08 -14.27
N ASP A 120 -4.80 5.73 -15.26
CA ASP A 120 -6.19 5.31 -15.06
C ASP A 120 -6.28 3.83 -14.66
N GLY A 121 -7.47 3.38 -14.26
CA GLY A 121 -7.73 1.96 -13.95
C GLY A 121 -7.58 1.59 -12.47
N TRP A 122 -7.49 2.59 -11.59
CA TRP A 122 -7.61 2.40 -10.15
C TRP A 122 -8.96 1.79 -9.77
N ARG A 123 -8.93 0.87 -8.80
CA ARG A 123 -10.11 0.16 -8.31
C ARG A 123 -10.23 0.33 -6.79
N PRO A 124 -11.44 0.52 -6.26
CA PRO A 124 -11.68 0.41 -4.82
C PRO A 124 -11.20 -0.93 -4.29
N LEU A 125 -10.57 -0.90 -3.12
CA LEU A 125 -10.12 -2.09 -2.39
C LEU A 125 -11.28 -2.74 -1.62
#